data_AF-A0A257CPE8-F1
#
_entry.id   AF-A0A257CPE8-F1
#
_cell.length_a   1.000
_cell.length_b   1.000
_cell.length_c   1.000
_cell.angle_alpha   90.00
_cell.angle_beta   90.00
_cell.angle_gamma   90.00
#
_symmetry.space_group_name_H-M   'P 1'
#
loop_
_entity.id
_entity.type
_entity.pdbx_description
1 polymer ?
#
loop_
_entity_poly.entity_id
_entity_poly.type
_entity_poly.pdbx_seq_one_letter_code
_entity_poly.pdbx_strand_id
1 'polypeptide(L)'
;MKAKKFEQQFDEGVDISASLDLSKARRVLQEQKRVNVDFPTWMIDSLDREASKLGVTRQSVIKVWLAERLEATGSNLPLQRGRADAARR
;
A
#
# COMPACT_ATOMS: atom_id res chain seq x y z
N MET A 1 18.03 22.36 -3.59
CA MET A 1 16.95 23.33 -3.91
C MET A 1 16.15 23.62 -2.64
N LYS A 2 15.60 24.84 -2.46
CA LYS A 2 14.68 25.15 -1.34
C LYS A 2 13.27 24.62 -1.66
N ALA A 3 12.55 24.11 -0.66
CA ALA A 3 11.24 23.46 -0.83
C ALA A 3 10.21 24.29 -1.61
N LYS A 4 10.07 25.59 -1.32
CA LYS A 4 9.12 26.47 -2.04
C LYS A 4 9.38 26.55 -3.54
N LYS A 5 10.65 26.54 -3.96
CA LYS A 5 11.04 26.59 -5.38
C LYS A 5 10.81 25.25 -6.07
N PHE A 6 10.99 24.16 -5.34
CA PHE A 6 10.69 22.81 -5.81
C PHE A 6 9.21 22.64 -6.11
N GLU A 7 8.37 23.03 -5.15
CA GLU A 7 6.91 22.92 -5.23
C GLU A 7 6.37 23.75 -6.41
N GLN A 8 6.81 25.01 -6.53
CA GLN A 8 6.45 25.86 -7.66
C GLN A 8 6.84 25.25 -9.03
N GLN A 9 8.06 24.73 -9.17
CA GLN A 9 8.50 24.13 -10.43
C GLN A 9 7.75 22.84 -10.77
N PHE A 10 7.38 22.06 -9.76
CA PHE A 10 6.54 20.88 -9.94
C PHE A 10 5.14 21.26 -10.45
N ASP A 11 4.49 22.25 -9.83
CA ASP A 11 3.15 22.71 -10.21
C ASP A 11 3.13 23.36 -11.61
N GLU A 12 4.22 24.03 -11.99
CA GLU A 12 4.42 24.61 -13.33
C GLU A 12 4.74 23.56 -14.40
N GLY A 13 4.84 22.27 -14.04
CA GLY A 13 5.13 21.17 -14.98
C GLY A 13 6.57 21.16 -15.49
N VAL A 14 7.49 21.84 -14.79
CA VAL A 14 8.91 21.89 -15.14
C VAL A 14 9.57 20.56 -14.78
N ASP A 15 10.50 20.09 -15.61
CA ASP A 15 11.29 18.90 -15.30
C ASP A 15 12.21 19.14 -14.09
N ILE A 16 11.86 18.54 -12.97
CA ILE A 16 12.60 18.59 -11.70
C ILE A 16 13.49 17.36 -11.47
N SER A 17 13.62 16.46 -12.45
CA SER A 17 14.31 15.17 -12.29
C SER A 17 15.76 15.32 -11.81
N ALA A 18 16.46 16.35 -12.26
CA ALA A 18 17.83 16.67 -11.83
C ALA A 18 17.95 17.07 -10.35
N SER A 19 16.83 17.43 -9.70
CA SER A 19 16.78 17.77 -8.28
C SER A 19 16.38 16.57 -7.39
N LEU A 20 16.05 15.42 -7.98
CA LEU A 20 15.66 14.20 -7.27
C LEU A 20 16.84 13.23 -7.11
N ASP A 21 17.02 12.69 -5.89
CA ASP A 21 17.94 11.57 -5.65
C ASP A 21 17.27 10.26 -6.08
N LEU A 22 17.38 9.94 -7.37
CA LEU A 22 16.79 8.73 -7.95
C LEU A 22 17.52 7.45 -7.52
N SER A 23 18.73 7.54 -6.94
CA SER A 23 19.47 6.36 -6.47
C SER A 23 18.72 5.58 -5.37
N LYS A 24 17.81 6.26 -4.67
CA LYS A 24 16.95 5.68 -3.62
C LYS A 24 15.48 5.59 -4.05
N ALA A 25 15.16 5.92 -5.30
CA ALA A 25 13.80 5.81 -5.80
C ALA A 25 13.38 4.34 -5.80
N ARG A 26 12.36 4.02 -5.00
CA ARG A 26 11.75 2.69 -4.96
C ARG A 26 10.24 2.83 -4.97
N ARG A 27 9.57 1.88 -5.60
CA ARG A 27 8.13 1.77 -5.48
C ARG A 27 7.82 1.17 -4.11
N VAL A 28 7.35 2.03 -3.20
CA VAL A 28 6.83 1.60 -1.90
C VAL A 28 5.70 0.59 -2.12
N LEU A 29 5.54 -0.37 -1.20
CA LEU A 29 4.54 -1.45 -1.25
C LEU A 29 4.74 -2.52 -2.34
N GLN A 30 5.92 -2.57 -3.00
CA GLN A 30 6.25 -3.67 -3.92
C GLN A 30 6.95 -4.86 -3.27
N GLU A 31 7.52 -4.68 -2.08
CA GLU A 31 8.17 -5.76 -1.35
C GLU A 31 7.14 -6.80 -0.90
N GLN A 32 7.21 -8.01 -1.45
CA GLN A 32 6.34 -9.12 -1.07
C GLN A 32 6.99 -9.91 0.06
N LYS A 33 6.27 -10.05 1.18
CA LYS A 33 6.68 -10.92 2.30
C LYS A 33 5.81 -12.17 2.31
N ARG A 34 6.43 -13.36 2.29
CA ARG A 34 5.70 -14.63 2.44
C ARG A 34 5.31 -14.83 3.90
N VAL A 35 4.06 -15.22 4.12
CA VAL A 35 3.50 -15.57 5.43
C VAL A 35 2.81 -16.93 5.29
N ASN A 36 3.03 -17.81 6.26
CA ASN A 36 2.35 -19.10 6.35
C ASN A 36 1.21 -18.98 7.36
N VAL A 37 0.04 -19.52 7.01
CA VAL A 37 -1.16 -19.49 7.85
C VAL A 37 -1.88 -20.82 7.71
N ASP A 38 -2.26 -21.42 8.83
CA ASP A 38 -3.08 -22.62 8.85
C ASP A 38 -4.57 -22.26 8.85
N PHE A 39 -5.35 -22.98 8.06
CA PHE A 39 -6.80 -22.79 7.93
C PHE A 39 -7.54 -24.09 8.24
N PRO A 40 -8.70 -24.03 8.93
CA PRO A 40 -9.58 -25.18 9.04
C PRO A 40 -10.04 -25.69 7.66
N THR A 41 -10.23 -27.00 7.53
CA THR A 41 -10.62 -27.64 6.25
C THR A 41 -11.85 -26.99 5.63
N TRP A 42 -12.90 -26.72 6.42
CA TRP A 42 -14.13 -26.11 5.92
C TRP A 42 -13.91 -24.75 5.27
N MET A 43 -12.91 -23.99 5.75
CA MET A 43 -12.59 -22.67 5.20
C MET A 43 -11.85 -22.80 3.88
N ILE A 44 -10.93 -23.77 3.78
CA ILE A 44 -10.22 -24.07 2.53
C ILE A 44 -11.21 -24.50 1.45
N ASP A 45 -12.12 -25.41 1.77
CA ASP A 45 -13.14 -25.89 0.84
C ASP A 45 -14.04 -24.76 0.33
N SER A 46 -14.41 -23.82 1.21
CA SER A 46 -15.18 -22.63 0.84
C SER A 46 -14.39 -21.71 -0.10
N LEU A 47 -13.12 -21.44 0.22
CA LEU A 47 -12.25 -20.60 -0.60
C LEU A 47 -12.01 -21.20 -1.99
N ASP A 48 -11.85 -22.53 -2.09
CA ASP A 48 -11.65 -23.22 -3.36
C ASP A 48 -12.87 -23.17 -4.27
N ARG A 49 -14.08 -23.29 -3.71
CA ARG A 49 -15.32 -23.14 -4.47
C ARG A 49 -15.44 -21.74 -5.07
N GLU A 50 -15.12 -20.71 -4.29
CA GLU A 50 -15.18 -19.32 -4.78
C GLU A 50 -14.10 -19.04 -5.81
N ALA A 51 -12.87 -19.51 -5.56
CA ALA A 51 -11.77 -19.42 -6.51
C ALA A 51 -12.11 -20.08 -7.86
N SER A 52 -12.72 -21.27 -7.82
CA SER A 52 -13.16 -22.01 -9.01
C SER A 52 -14.24 -21.27 -9.78
N LYS A 53 -15.23 -20.71 -9.08
CA LYS A 53 -16.33 -19.93 -9.68
C LYS A 53 -15.81 -18.68 -10.38
N LEU A 54 -14.80 -18.03 -9.81
CA LEU A 54 -14.19 -16.81 -10.36
C LEU A 54 -13.07 -17.10 -11.37
N GLY A 55 -12.65 -18.37 -11.54
CA GLY A 55 -11.54 -18.74 -12.42
C GLY A 55 -10.18 -18.20 -11.95
N VAL A 56 -9.99 -18.03 -10.64
CA VAL A 56 -8.77 -17.47 -10.05
C VAL A 56 -8.16 -18.44 -9.02
N THR A 57 -6.98 -18.11 -8.50
CA THR A 57 -6.37 -18.90 -7.42
C THR A 57 -7.00 -18.58 -6.07
N ARG A 58 -6.97 -19.54 -5.14
CA ARG A 58 -7.30 -19.33 -3.73
C ARG A 58 -6.58 -18.12 -3.12
N GLN A 59 -5.31 -17.95 -3.45
CA GLN A 59 -4.48 -16.86 -2.95
C GLN A 59 -4.96 -15.49 -3.44
N SER A 60 -5.51 -15.40 -4.65
CA SER A 60 -6.13 -14.18 -5.17
C SER A 60 -7.38 -13.82 -4.37
N VAL A 61 -8.24 -14.79 -4.07
CA VAL A 61 -9.44 -14.58 -3.24
C VAL A 61 -9.05 -14.08 -1.84
N ILE A 62 -8.11 -14.77 -1.18
CA ILE A 62 -7.60 -14.38 0.14
C ILE A 62 -7.05 -12.94 0.11
N LYS A 63 -6.27 -12.59 -0.92
CA LYS A 63 -5.65 -11.27 -1.04
C LYS A 63 -6.69 -10.16 -1.16
N VAL A 64 -7.72 -10.33 -1.99
CA VAL A 64 -8.75 -9.32 -2.22
C VAL A 64 -9.59 -9.13 -0.96
N TRP A 65 -10.10 -10.21 -0.37
CA TRP A 65 -10.92 -10.12 0.84
C TRP A 65 -10.17 -9.53 2.03
N LEU A 66 -8.89 -9.88 2.19
CA LEU A 66 -8.05 -9.29 3.22
C LEU A 66 -7.83 -7.79 2.97
N ALA A 67 -7.58 -7.38 1.73
CA ALA A 67 -7.42 -5.96 1.38
C ALA A 67 -8.72 -5.18 1.66
N GLU A 68 -9.87 -5.67 1.21
CA GLU A 68 -11.18 -5.06 1.47
C GLU A 68 -11.45 -4.92 2.97
N ARG A 69 -11.14 -5.96 3.76
CA ARG A 69 -11.35 -5.92 5.22
C ARG A 69 -10.40 -4.93 5.89
N LEU A 70 -9.15 -4.84 5.45
CA LEU A 70 -8.15 -3.90 5.95
C LEU A 70 -8.50 -2.46 5.58
N GLU A 71 -9.00 -2.20 4.37
CA GLU A 71 -9.48 -0.88 3.96
C GLU A 71 -10.72 -0.45 4.76
N ALA A 72 -11.70 -1.35 4.92
CA ALA A 72 -12.89 -1.08 5.73
C ALA A 72 -12.54 -0.80 7.20
N THR A 73 -11.53 -1.47 7.75
CA THR A 73 -11.08 -1.25 9.13
C THR A 73 -10.17 -0.01 9.26
N GLY A 74 -9.30 0.21 8.29
CA GLY A 74 -8.38 1.35 8.22
C GLY A 74 -9.07 2.69 8.00
N SER A 75 -10.27 2.67 7.41
CA SER A 75 -11.19 3.82 7.34
C SER A 75 -11.62 4.33 8.72
N ASN A 76 -11.43 3.54 9.78
CA ASN A 76 -11.73 3.89 11.17
C ASN A 76 -10.48 4.22 12.02
N LEU A 77 -9.27 4.22 11.44
CA LEU A 77 -8.12 4.78 12.11
C LEU A 77 -8.05 6.28 11.77
N PRO A 78 -8.14 7.19 12.76
CA PRO A 78 -7.71 8.56 12.50
C PRO A 78 -6.25 8.44 12.04
N LEU A 79 -5.95 8.86 10.81
CA LEU A 79 -4.57 9.10 10.39
C LEU A 79 -3.95 9.97 11.48
N GLN A 80 -3.15 9.37 12.36
CA GLN A 80 -2.34 10.13 13.28
C GLN A 80 -1.45 11.01 12.41
N ARG A 81 -1.74 12.31 12.46
CA ARG A 81 -0.93 13.37 11.88
C ARG A 81 0.45 13.29 12.50
N GLY A 82 1.33 12.49 11.92
CA GLY A 82 2.78 12.57 12.10
C GLY A 82 3.33 13.81 11.40
N ARG A 83 2.88 14.99 11.80
CA ARG A 83 3.51 16.30 11.54
C ARG A 83 3.22 17.22 12.73
N ALA A 84 3.72 16.84 13.91
CA ALA A 84 3.68 17.71 15.09
C ALA A 84 4.91 17.60 16.01
N ASP A 85 6.02 16.96 15.58
CA ASP A 85 7.25 16.85 16.39
C ASP A 85 8.51 17.36 15.67
N ALA A 86 8.38 18.39 14.83
CA ALA A 86 9.53 19.06 14.19
C ALA A 86 9.58 20.58 14.43
N ALA A 87 8.93 21.09 15.49
CA ALA A 87 8.90 22.52 15.80
C ALA A 87 9.18 22.85 17.28
N ARG A 88 9.94 22.01 17.98
CA ARG A 88 10.54 22.35 19.28
C ARG A 88 11.92 21.70 19.42
N ARG A 89 12.91 22.30 18.77
CA ARG A 89 14.31 22.42 19.21
C ARG A 89 15.06 23.34 18.26
#